data_AF-A0A1B0CHE1-F1
#
_entry.id   AF-A0A1B0CHE1-F1
#
_cell.length_a   1.000
_cell.length_b   1.000
_cell.length_c   1.000
_cell.angle_alpha   90.00
_cell.angle_beta   90.00
_cell.angle_gamma   90.00
#
_symmetry.space_group_name_H-M   'P 1'
#
loop_
_entity.id
_entity.type
_entity.pdbx_description
1 polymer ?
#
loop_
_entity_poly.entity_id
_entity_poly.type
_entity_poly.pdbx_seq_one_letter_code
_entity_poly.pdbx_strand_id
1 'polypeptide(L)'
;MSYIPSYLFKNVFNVLTTSFLILLLRATSFLYAACNEFNLPAAHVPYHLNRLSHDAAAVGAGACWGYEDGCDLERNAFSMPVCPGEHSTYVKDKETQLRTFFNQADFGFIRQQIREQTIMCEPLFQGDSSLECSKYLRFCSGRNIMI
;
A
#
# COMPACT_ATOMS: atom_id res chain seq x y z
N MET A 1 -63.36 9.79 10.57
CA MET A 1 -62.39 8.81 11.10
C MET A 1 -61.88 8.01 9.92
N SER A 2 -60.80 8.48 9.30
CA SER A 2 -60.31 7.96 8.02
C SER A 2 -59.49 6.70 8.25
N TYR A 3 -60.07 5.53 7.93
CA TYR A 3 -59.42 4.23 8.04
C TYR A 3 -58.41 4.09 6.90
N ILE A 4 -57.11 4.21 7.21
CA ILE A 4 -56.05 3.81 6.28
C ILE A 4 -55.98 2.27 6.33
N PRO A 5 -56.15 1.55 5.21
CA PRO A 5 -56.09 0.10 5.22
C PRO A 5 -54.68 -0.37 5.58
N SER A 6 -54.57 -1.21 6.60
CA SER A 6 -53.31 -1.81 7.08
C SER A 6 -52.51 -2.53 5.98
N TYR A 7 -53.18 -2.96 4.90
CA TYR A 7 -52.59 -3.55 3.70
C TYR A 7 -51.74 -2.55 2.90
N LEU A 8 -52.14 -1.29 2.85
CA LEU A 8 -51.42 -0.23 2.13
C LEU A 8 -50.12 0.11 2.86
N PHE A 9 -50.15 0.11 4.20
CA PHE A 9 -48.98 0.32 5.05
C PHE A 9 -47.94 -0.81 4.93
N LYS A 10 -48.40 -2.08 4.88
CA LYS A 10 -47.53 -3.25 4.70
C LYS A 10 -46.87 -3.29 3.32
N ASN A 11 -47.60 -2.92 2.26
CA ASN A 11 -47.05 -2.87 0.91
C ASN A 11 -46.01 -1.76 0.76
N VAL A 12 -46.27 -0.56 1.30
CA VAL A 12 -45.29 0.53 1.30
C VAL A 12 -44.04 0.15 2.09
N PHE A 13 -44.19 -0.49 3.26
CA PHE A 13 -43.05 -0.99 4.04
C PHE A 13 -42.23 -2.03 3.28
N ASN A 14 -42.87 -3.00 2.62
CA ASN A 14 -42.18 -4.00 1.80
C ASN A 14 -41.46 -3.42 0.56
N VAL A 15 -42.04 -2.40 -0.07
CA VAL A 15 -41.40 -1.72 -1.21
C VAL A 15 -40.19 -0.90 -0.77
N LEU A 16 -40.26 -0.26 0.40
CA LEU A 16 -39.14 0.48 0.97
C LEU A 16 -38.01 -0.47 1.43
N THR A 17 -38.33 -1.59 2.06
CA THR A 17 -37.33 -2.57 2.50
C THR A 17 -36.65 -3.27 1.33
N THR A 18 -37.40 -3.64 0.28
CA THR A 18 -36.82 -4.23 -0.94
C THR A 18 -35.96 -3.24 -1.72
N SER A 19 -36.38 -1.97 -1.83
CA SER A 19 -35.55 -0.92 -2.45
C SER A 19 -34.26 -0.68 -1.68
N PHE A 20 -34.32 -0.67 -0.34
CA PHE A 20 -33.14 -0.53 0.51
C PHE A 20 -32.19 -1.74 0.37
N LEU A 21 -32.73 -2.96 0.33
CA LEU A 21 -31.95 -4.17 0.10
C LEU A 21 -31.23 -4.16 -1.26
N ILE A 22 -31.91 -3.70 -2.32
CA ILE A 22 -31.31 -3.56 -3.65
C ILE A 22 -30.20 -2.50 -3.65
N LEU A 23 -30.38 -1.38 -2.95
CA LEU A 23 -29.34 -0.36 -2.80
C LEU A 23 -28.11 -0.91 -2.05
N LEU A 24 -28.31 -1.68 -0.98
CA LEU A 24 -27.22 -2.33 -0.26
C LEU A 24 -26.47 -3.34 -1.14
N LEU A 25 -27.19 -4.18 -1.90
CA LEU A 25 -26.59 -5.14 -2.82
C LEU A 25 -25.82 -4.47 -3.98
N ARG A 26 -26.28 -3.32 -4.45
CA ARG A 26 -25.56 -2.51 -5.46
C ARG A 26 -24.33 -1.83 -4.87
N ALA A 27 -24.40 -1.34 -3.63
CA ALA A 27 -23.25 -0.75 -2.95
C ALA A 27 -22.17 -1.81 -2.68
N THR A 28 -22.54 -3.02 -2.25
CA THR A 28 -21.58 -4.10 -2.00
C THR A 28 -20.91 -4.59 -3.27
N SER A 29 -21.65 -4.71 -4.38
CA SER A 29 -21.08 -5.09 -5.67
C SER A 29 -20.17 -4.00 -6.27
N PHE A 30 -20.49 -2.72 -6.07
CA PHE A 30 -19.62 -1.62 -6.49
C PHE A 30 -18.31 -1.57 -5.69
N LEU A 31 -18.38 -1.75 -4.37
CA LEU A 31 -17.20 -1.87 -3.50
C LEU A 31 -16.35 -3.09 -3.86
N TYR A 32 -16.99 -4.22 -4.19
CA TYR A 32 -16.29 -5.44 -4.62
C TYR A 32 -15.54 -5.23 -5.94
N ALA A 33 -16.14 -4.54 -6.91
CA ALA A 33 -15.49 -4.21 -8.18
C ALA A 33 -14.29 -3.28 -7.99
N ALA A 34 -14.41 -2.25 -7.15
CA ALA A 34 -13.32 -1.30 -6.87
C ALA A 34 -12.10 -1.96 -6.19
N CYS A 35 -12.30 -2.99 -5.36
CA CYS A 35 -11.20 -3.71 -4.71
C CYS A 35 -10.54 -4.77 -5.61
N ASN A 36 -11.22 -5.26 -6.65
CA ASN A 36 -10.69 -6.30 -7.54
C ASN A 36 -9.71 -5.78 -8.60
N GLU A 37 -9.56 -4.46 -8.77
CA GLU A 37 -8.59 -3.91 -9.72
C GLU A 37 -7.15 -4.09 -9.27
N PHE A 38 -6.91 -4.26 -7.96
CA PHE A 38 -5.56 -4.41 -7.42
C PHE A 38 -5.28 -5.89 -7.10
N ASN A 39 -4.57 -6.57 -8.00
CA ASN A 39 -4.14 -7.96 -7.81
C ASN A 39 -2.99 -8.04 -6.79
N LEU A 40 -3.30 -7.71 -5.54
CA LEU A 40 -2.35 -7.66 -4.43
C LEU A 40 -2.67 -8.78 -3.43
N PRO A 41 -1.67 -9.57 -3.01
CA PRO A 41 -1.85 -10.54 -1.94
C PRO A 41 -2.38 -9.88 -0.66
N ALA A 42 -3.30 -10.54 0.04
CA ALA A 42 -3.88 -10.02 1.30
C ALA A 42 -2.80 -9.64 2.34
N ALA A 43 -1.68 -10.38 2.38
CA ALA A 43 -0.55 -10.09 3.27
C ALA A 43 0.15 -8.75 2.99
N HIS A 44 0.09 -8.24 1.75
CA HIS A 44 0.75 -6.99 1.35
C HIS A 44 -0.16 -5.77 1.53
N VAL A 45 -1.48 -5.97 1.68
CA VAL A 45 -2.46 -4.89 1.84
C VAL A 45 -2.07 -3.88 2.92
N PRO A 46 -1.73 -4.25 4.16
CA PRO A 46 -1.39 -3.25 5.19
C PRO A 46 -0.17 -2.39 4.82
N TYR A 47 0.85 -2.98 4.19
CA TYR A 47 2.07 -2.29 3.76
C TYR A 47 1.83 -1.38 2.55
N HIS A 48 0.97 -1.82 1.63
CA HIS A 48 0.59 -1.01 0.48
C HIS A 48 -0.26 0.18 0.90
N LEU A 49 -1.24 -0.02 1.79
CA LEU A 49 -2.09 1.05 2.30
C LEU A 49 -1.30 2.06 3.14
N ASN A 50 -0.36 1.61 3.98
CA ASN A 50 0.47 2.52 4.78
C ASN A 50 1.35 3.44 3.91
N ARG A 51 1.76 2.97 2.71
CA ARG A 51 2.47 3.80 1.73
C ARG A 51 1.58 4.89 1.12
N LEU A 52 0.27 4.66 1.01
CA LEU A 52 -0.68 5.59 0.41
C LEU A 52 -1.22 6.62 1.41
N SER A 53 -1.28 6.27 2.70
CA SER A 53 -1.84 7.15 3.71
C SER A 53 -0.88 8.30 4.04
N HIS A 54 -1.21 9.52 3.61
CA HIS A 54 -0.59 10.74 4.12
C HIS A 54 -1.04 11.08 5.55
N ASP A 55 -2.20 10.56 5.98
CA ASP A 55 -2.75 10.72 7.32
C ASP A 55 -2.77 9.36 8.06
N ALA A 56 -2.08 9.31 9.20
CA ALA A 56 -1.78 8.14 10.03
C ALA A 56 -3.01 7.43 10.67
N ALA A 57 -4.23 7.69 10.21
CA ALA A 57 -5.46 7.14 10.78
C ALA A 57 -5.99 5.89 10.05
N ALA A 58 -5.27 5.38 9.04
CA ALA A 58 -5.70 4.25 8.22
C ALA A 58 -5.10 2.91 8.69
N VAL A 59 -5.83 1.83 8.40
CA VAL A 59 -5.43 0.42 8.56
C VAL A 59 -3.96 0.22 8.15
N GLY A 60 -3.12 -0.29 9.06
CA GLY A 60 -1.69 -0.51 8.82
C GLY A 60 -0.74 0.44 9.56
N ALA A 61 -1.22 1.20 10.55
CA ALA A 61 -0.41 2.07 11.39
C ALA A 61 0.85 1.35 11.91
N GLY A 62 2.00 1.69 11.33
CA GLY A 62 3.31 1.13 11.65
C GLY A 62 3.88 0.19 10.60
N ALA A 63 3.06 -0.56 9.84
CA ALA A 63 3.53 -1.55 8.87
C ALA A 63 4.31 -0.91 7.71
N CYS A 64 5.55 -1.34 7.49
CA CYS A 64 6.45 -0.76 6.50
C CYS A 64 7.16 -1.86 5.70
N TRP A 65 7.60 -1.55 4.48
CA TRP A 65 8.35 -2.52 3.69
C TRP A 65 9.76 -2.76 4.24
N GLY A 66 10.30 -1.81 5.01
CA GLY A 66 11.65 -1.88 5.59
C GLY A 66 12.62 -0.88 4.97
N TYR A 67 12.27 -0.30 3.81
CA TYR A 67 13.09 0.73 3.17
C TYR A 67 12.76 2.14 3.66
N GLU A 68 11.60 2.33 4.27
CA GLU A 68 11.12 3.62 4.76
C GLU A 68 11.98 4.11 5.94
N ASP A 69 12.19 5.43 6.00
CA ASP A 69 12.88 6.04 7.13
C ASP A 69 12.05 5.89 8.41
N GLY A 70 12.69 5.48 9.51
CA GLY A 70 12.02 5.25 10.80
C GLY A 70 11.23 3.94 10.89
N CYS A 71 11.31 3.06 9.89
CA CYS A 71 10.72 1.72 9.96
C CYS A 71 11.43 0.85 11.01
N ASP A 72 10.69 0.35 11.99
CA ASP A 72 11.16 -0.67 12.93
C ASP A 72 11.23 -2.03 12.21
N LEU A 73 12.44 -2.45 11.84
CA LEU A 73 12.65 -3.67 11.07
C LEU A 73 12.19 -4.94 11.79
N GLU A 74 12.21 -4.96 13.13
CA GLU A 74 11.85 -6.16 13.89
C GLU A 74 10.34 -6.29 14.10
N ARG A 75 9.65 -5.15 14.27
CA ARG A 75 8.22 -5.15 14.63
C ARG A 75 7.29 -4.90 13.46
N ASN A 76 7.75 -4.11 12.50
CA ASN A 76 6.89 -3.46 11.53
C ASN A 76 7.25 -3.76 10.08
N ALA A 77 8.46 -4.26 9.80
CA ALA A 77 8.84 -4.61 8.44
C ALA A 77 8.08 -5.85 7.93
N PHE A 78 7.79 -5.87 6.63
CA PHE A 78 7.12 -7.02 5.99
C PHE A 78 7.85 -8.33 6.18
N SER A 79 9.17 -8.31 6.04
CA SER A 79 10.00 -9.49 6.16
C SER A 79 11.35 -9.16 6.75
N MET A 80 11.81 -10.00 7.68
CA MET A 80 13.19 -10.04 8.13
C MET A 80 13.87 -11.26 7.55
N PRO A 81 15.07 -11.11 6.95
CA PRO A 81 15.76 -12.24 6.36
C PRO A 81 16.13 -13.26 7.43
N VAL A 82 15.90 -14.54 7.12
CA VAL A 82 16.33 -15.66 7.95
C VAL A 82 17.34 -16.48 7.16
N CYS A 83 18.58 -16.51 7.64
CA CYS A 83 19.63 -17.32 7.04
C CYS A 83 19.87 -18.56 7.90
N PRO A 84 19.49 -19.77 7.47
CA PRO A 84 19.81 -20.99 8.20
C PRO A 84 21.33 -21.24 8.23
N GLY A 85 21.79 -22.06 9.18
CA GLY A 85 23.20 -22.45 9.31
C GLY A 85 24.13 -21.36 9.89
N GLU A 86 25.42 -21.66 9.91
CA GLU A 86 26.45 -20.72 10.36
C GLU A 86 26.67 -19.58 9.37
N HIS A 87 27.36 -18.53 9.80
CA HIS A 87 27.69 -17.43 8.91
C HIS A 87 28.70 -17.86 7.83
N SER A 88 28.66 -17.21 6.67
CA SER A 88 29.64 -17.52 5.62
C SER A 88 31.04 -17.10 6.05
N THR A 89 32.07 -17.77 5.53
CA THR A 89 33.49 -17.44 5.81
C THR A 89 33.86 -16.01 5.37
N TYR A 90 33.05 -15.39 4.50
CA TYR A 90 33.28 -14.05 3.96
C TYR A 90 32.79 -12.92 4.88
N VAL A 91 32.07 -13.23 5.97
CA VAL A 91 31.56 -12.25 6.94
C VAL A 91 31.94 -12.66 8.36
N LYS A 92 32.12 -11.68 9.24
CA LYS A 92 32.66 -11.89 10.60
C LYS A 92 31.73 -12.65 11.54
N ASP A 93 30.43 -12.47 11.36
CA ASP A 93 29.39 -12.97 12.26
C ASP A 93 28.04 -13.01 11.53
N LYS A 94 27.05 -13.64 12.16
CA LYS A 94 25.72 -13.87 11.60
C LYS A 94 24.91 -12.58 11.41
N GLU A 95 25.03 -11.63 12.34
CA GLU A 95 24.34 -10.34 12.27
C GLU A 95 24.85 -9.54 11.05
N THR A 96 26.17 -9.53 10.85
CA THR A 96 26.79 -8.92 9.68
C THR A 96 26.34 -9.59 8.38
N GLN A 97 26.16 -10.92 8.37
CA GLN A 97 25.59 -11.63 7.22
C GLN A 97 24.19 -11.13 6.87
N LEU A 98 23.29 -11.08 7.87
CA LEU A 98 21.90 -10.65 7.70
C LEU A 98 21.82 -9.19 7.25
N ARG A 99 22.59 -8.31 7.88
CA ARG A 99 22.68 -6.89 7.49
C ARG A 99 23.21 -6.71 6.07
N THR A 100 24.18 -7.53 5.66
CA THR A 100 24.75 -7.49 4.31
C THR A 100 23.70 -7.92 3.28
N PHE A 101 23.00 -9.03 3.54
CA PHE A 101 21.91 -9.48 2.69
C PHE A 101 20.82 -8.41 2.58
N PHE A 102 20.37 -7.86 3.70
CA PHE A 102 19.33 -6.84 3.73
C PHE A 102 19.70 -5.61 2.88
N ASN A 103 20.93 -5.11 3.02
CA ASN A 103 21.39 -3.90 2.31
C ASN A 103 21.71 -4.13 0.82
N GLN A 104 22.01 -5.37 0.41
CA GLN A 104 22.46 -5.65 -0.96
C GLN A 104 21.41 -6.36 -1.82
N ALA A 105 20.50 -7.13 -1.22
CA ALA A 105 19.59 -8.02 -1.93
C ALA A 105 18.13 -7.93 -1.48
N ASP A 106 17.83 -7.16 -0.43
CA ASP A 106 16.48 -6.99 0.13
C ASP A 106 16.05 -5.51 0.10
N PHE A 107 14.99 -5.14 0.82
CA PHE A 107 14.47 -3.77 0.90
C PHE A 107 15.52 -2.73 1.32
N GLY A 108 16.59 -3.10 2.02
CA GLY A 108 17.70 -2.20 2.30
C GLY A 108 18.43 -1.70 1.04
N PHE A 109 18.47 -2.51 -0.02
CA PHE A 109 18.97 -2.08 -1.33
C PHE A 109 18.07 -0.99 -1.93
N ILE A 110 16.75 -1.17 -1.88
CA ILE A 110 15.77 -0.19 -2.39
C ILE A 110 15.91 1.14 -1.65
N ARG A 111 16.08 1.11 -0.32
CA ARG A 111 16.36 2.31 0.47
C ARG A 111 17.55 3.09 -0.06
N GLN A 112 18.64 2.39 -0.38
CA GLN A 112 19.82 3.04 -0.94
C GLN A 112 19.53 3.64 -2.32
N GLN A 113 18.77 2.94 -3.17
CA GLN A 113 18.39 3.45 -4.49
C GLN A 113 17.56 4.73 -4.39
N ILE A 114 16.60 4.79 -3.47
CA ILE A 114 15.77 5.97 -3.22
C ILE A 114 16.63 7.14 -2.71
N ARG A 115 17.52 6.89 -1.74
CA ARG A 115 18.40 7.93 -1.17
C ARG A 115 19.42 8.49 -2.16
N GLU A 116 19.78 7.72 -3.18
CA GLU A 116 20.67 8.15 -4.26
C GLU A 116 19.93 8.87 -5.40
N GLN A 117 18.61 9.03 -5.34
CA GLN A 117 17.88 9.72 -6.39
C GLN A 117 18.23 11.21 -6.44
N THR A 118 18.48 11.68 -7.66
CA THR A 118 18.69 13.10 -7.96
C THR A 118 17.72 13.54 -9.04
N ILE A 119 17.38 14.83 -9.05
CA ILE A 119 16.52 15.42 -10.08
C ILE A 119 17.22 15.30 -11.43
N MET A 120 16.56 14.66 -12.39
CA MET A 120 16.96 14.57 -13.80
C MET A 120 16.18 15.59 -14.64
N CYS A 121 14.90 15.76 -14.32
CA CYS A 121 14.03 16.76 -14.93
C CYS A 121 13.36 17.57 -13.82
N GLU A 122 13.70 18.86 -13.74
CA GLU A 122 13.16 19.79 -12.75
C GLU A 122 11.84 20.40 -13.26
N PRO A 123 10.74 20.33 -12.49
CA PRO A 123 9.48 20.95 -12.86
C PRO A 123 9.55 22.47 -12.61
N LEU A 124 8.98 23.26 -13.51
CA LEU A 124 8.91 24.72 -13.34
C LEU A 124 7.64 25.13 -12.58
N PHE A 125 6.55 24.39 -12.79
CA PHE A 125 5.28 24.57 -12.11
C PHE A 125 4.79 23.28 -11.46
N GLN A 126 3.88 23.39 -10.48
CA GLN A 126 3.38 22.25 -9.70
C GLN A 126 2.71 21.15 -10.54
N GLY A 127 2.18 21.50 -11.72
CA GLY A 127 1.54 20.58 -12.66
C GLY A 127 2.47 19.97 -13.69
N ASP A 128 3.73 20.41 -13.78
CA ASP A 128 4.66 19.92 -14.78
C ASP A 128 5.15 18.51 -14.43
N SER A 129 5.63 17.80 -15.45
CA SER A 129 6.28 16.51 -15.26
C SER A 129 7.63 16.68 -14.55
N SER A 130 7.91 15.81 -13.58
CA SER A 130 9.23 15.74 -12.94
C SER A 130 9.77 14.31 -12.97
N LEU A 131 11.10 14.20 -12.94
CA LEU A 131 11.79 12.92 -12.93
C LEU A 131 12.98 12.96 -11.99
N GLU A 132 12.99 12.05 -11.02
CA GLU A 132 14.08 11.82 -10.08
C GLU A 132 14.60 10.40 -10.28
N CYS A 133 15.91 10.23 -10.45
CA CYS A 133 16.48 8.91 -10.72
C CYS A 133 17.77 8.68 -9.94
N SER A 134 18.02 7.42 -9.60
CA SER A 134 19.32 6.99 -9.07
C SER A 134 20.38 6.96 -10.17
N LYS A 135 21.63 6.71 -9.79
CA LYS A 135 22.77 6.63 -10.71
C LYS A 135 22.46 5.67 -11.88
N TYR A 136 22.79 6.14 -13.09
CA TYR A 136 22.57 5.40 -14.33
C TYR A 136 21.10 5.07 -14.63
N LEU A 137 20.15 5.87 -14.11
CA LEU A 137 18.71 5.72 -14.38
C LEU A 137 18.14 4.34 -13.98
N ARG A 138 18.74 3.68 -13.00
CA ARG A 138 18.33 2.32 -12.58
C ARG A 138 16.98 2.32 -11.86
N PHE A 139 16.72 3.36 -11.06
CA PHE A 139 15.49 3.53 -10.29
C PHE A 139 14.99 4.96 -10.44
N CYS A 140 13.82 5.12 -11.05
CA CYS A 140 13.22 6.42 -11.31
C CYS A 140 11.86 6.56 -10.65
N SER A 141 11.62 7.75 -10.10
CA SER A 141 10.34 8.22 -9.59
C SER A 141 9.93 9.42 -10.42
N GLY A 142 8.74 9.38 -11.01
CA GLY A 142 8.24 10.51 -11.79
C GLY A 142 6.84 10.91 -11.37
N ARG A 143 6.52 12.18 -11.60
CA ARG A 143 5.22 12.78 -11.30
C ARG A 143 4.68 13.43 -12.56
N ASN A 144 3.35 13.45 -12.69
CA ASN A 144 2.64 14.00 -13.85
C ASN A 144 3.21 13.47 -15.18
N ILE A 145 3.56 12.17 -15.23
CA ILE A 145 4.01 11.53 -16.46
C ILE A 145 2.78 11.32 -17.35
N MET A 146 2.73 12.01 -18.49
CA MET A 146 1.73 11.74 -19.52
C MET A 146 2.18 10.50 -20.32
N ILE A 147 1.32 9.48 -20.40
CA ILE A 147 1.52 8.25 -21.19
C ILE A 147 0.51 8.24 -22.32
#